data_AF-A0A960L968-F1
#
_entry.id   AF-A0A960L968-F1
#
_cell.length_a   1.000
_cell.length_b   1.000
_cell.length_c   1.000
_cell.angle_alpha   90.00
_cell.angle_beta   90.00
_cell.angle_gamma   90.00
#
_symmetry.space_group_name_H-M   'P 1'
#
loop_
_entity.id
_entity.type
_entity.pdbx_description
1 polymer ?
#
loop_
_entity_poly.entity_id
_entity_poly.type
_entity_poly.pdbx_seq_one_letter_code
_entity_poly.pdbx_strand_id
1 'polypeptide(L)'
;MNSNEPGALAPSTQPFRRRRSLRLPLGLAVAIVAWEYVLNALLNPDVDWSLAGVAGHMVLDVCLLVPMLGLALFLALRLARRMGFATTDGAGLLGTAGVAALVGFLVLLPLTSTRDLAHEELGRLTGLALAEVQTTTVTSDLTIREATQLCSFGSLRNPSLARGSYQEIGTTVLERLSKGIEDGLIQLALWLPLLLLVLWRGTGRPLSRSQLQPLLALWRTRTARAVLGVVLVSAAAAAVLDTSGDAVDPETVLARAGAVYNACTDGGEVKEYNVSAIDVTMTLNRWGDHVLGTHMYALDANIPAIREFEAALDADRALPDGAGVTRVAFGLRKDPIQPLVLRANLGDCLRIHFTNALSDGQPASMHLLGLPHTVANAGSAVGNNPDTFAAPGATVTYEIPIPREPGAERAYYFHDHGAGRQRQSMGLFGAIVAEPRGATYLDVETGEPLDTVTG
;
A
#
# COMPACT_ATOMS: atom_id res chain seq x y z
N MET A 1 0.23 -89.34 -3.58
CA MET A 1 -0.17 -88.73 -4.87
C MET A 1 -1.45 -87.94 -4.59
N ASN A 2 -1.35 -86.78 -3.96
CA ASN A 2 -1.24 -85.43 -4.55
C ASN A 2 -2.40 -85.05 -5.47
N SER A 3 -3.39 -84.39 -4.87
CA SER A 3 -4.31 -83.45 -5.51
C SER A 3 -3.98 -82.06 -4.94
N ASN A 4 -3.35 -81.18 -5.75
CA ASN A 4 -3.07 -79.79 -5.39
C ASN A 4 -4.01 -78.87 -6.17
N GLU A 5 -4.89 -78.18 -5.46
CA GLU A 5 -5.52 -76.94 -5.92
C GLU A 5 -4.54 -75.75 -5.72
N PRO A 6 -4.55 -74.74 -6.61
CA PRO A 6 -3.78 -73.52 -6.41
C PRO A 6 -4.53 -72.55 -5.49
N GLY A 7 -3.93 -72.26 -4.33
CA GLY A 7 -4.44 -71.33 -3.34
C GLY A 7 -4.60 -69.89 -3.85
N ALA A 8 -5.72 -69.29 -3.49
CA ALA A 8 -6.05 -67.89 -3.70
C ALA A 8 -5.07 -66.96 -2.93
N LEU A 9 -4.41 -66.06 -3.65
CA LEU A 9 -3.64 -64.95 -3.09
C LEU A 9 -4.61 -63.86 -2.60
N ALA A 10 -4.71 -63.71 -1.28
CA ALA A 10 -5.41 -62.61 -0.63
C ALA A 10 -4.73 -61.25 -0.94
N PRO A 11 -5.48 -60.16 -1.12
CA PRO A 11 -4.90 -58.83 -1.34
C PRO A 11 -4.27 -58.30 -0.05
N SER A 12 -2.98 -58.01 -0.08
CA SER A 12 -2.23 -57.43 1.03
C SER A 12 -2.71 -55.99 1.31
N THR A 13 -3.56 -55.82 2.32
CA THR A 13 -3.91 -54.52 2.89
C THR A 13 -2.86 -54.12 3.93
N GLN A 14 -1.70 -53.61 3.48
CA GLN A 14 -0.80 -52.96 4.44
C GLN A 14 -1.40 -51.62 4.89
N PRO A 15 -1.58 -51.40 6.21
CA PRO A 15 -2.09 -50.14 6.73
C PRO A 15 -1.03 -49.05 6.54
N PHE A 16 -1.43 -47.96 5.90
CA PHE A 16 -0.60 -46.78 5.63
C PHE A 16 -0.02 -46.24 6.95
N ARG A 17 1.26 -46.52 7.21
CA ARG A 17 1.97 -46.24 8.46
C ARG A 17 1.96 -44.72 8.77
N ARG A 18 1.28 -44.33 9.86
CA ARG A 18 1.08 -42.95 10.37
C ARG A 18 2.32 -42.05 10.47
N ARG A 19 3.55 -42.59 10.49
CA ARG A 19 4.79 -41.79 10.66
C ARG A 19 5.29 -41.06 9.40
N ARG A 20 4.71 -41.33 8.21
CA ARG A 20 5.05 -40.61 6.97
C ARG A 20 4.17 -39.39 6.69
N SER A 21 3.18 -39.07 7.53
CA SER A 21 2.13 -38.09 7.20
C SER A 21 2.55 -36.62 7.21
N LEU A 22 3.53 -36.22 8.03
CA LEU A 22 3.93 -34.80 8.14
C LEU A 22 5.08 -34.39 7.20
N ARG A 23 5.87 -35.34 6.70
CA ARG A 23 7.05 -35.02 5.88
C ARG A 23 6.68 -34.37 4.55
N LEU A 24 5.59 -34.84 3.95
CA LEU A 24 5.11 -34.31 2.68
C LEU A 24 4.56 -32.88 2.79
N PRO A 25 3.60 -32.56 3.69
CA PRO A 25 3.13 -31.19 3.85
C PRO A 25 4.23 -30.24 4.30
N LEU A 26 5.19 -30.69 5.13
CA LEU A 26 6.36 -29.90 5.50
C LEU A 26 7.26 -29.58 4.29
N GLY A 27 7.60 -30.59 3.48
CA GLY A 27 8.42 -30.36 2.28
C GLY A 27 7.75 -29.44 1.27
N LEU A 28 6.42 -29.57 1.10
CA LEU A 28 5.63 -28.66 0.26
C LEU A 28 5.60 -27.24 0.82
N ALA A 29 5.35 -27.07 2.13
CA ALA A 29 5.35 -25.77 2.78
C ALA A 29 6.68 -25.05 2.58
N VAL A 30 7.80 -25.73 2.88
CA VAL A 30 9.15 -25.16 2.71
C VAL A 30 9.41 -24.78 1.25
N ALA A 31 9.02 -25.62 0.28
CA ALA A 31 9.22 -25.33 -1.13
C ALA A 31 8.39 -24.13 -1.62
N ILE A 32 7.13 -24.02 -1.16
CA ILE A 32 6.24 -22.90 -1.50
C ILE A 32 6.79 -21.60 -0.90
N VAL A 33 7.13 -21.61 0.39
CA VAL A 33 7.70 -20.43 1.07
C VAL A 33 9.03 -20.03 0.43
N ALA A 34 9.93 -20.97 0.17
CA ALA A 34 11.20 -20.65 -0.50
C ALA A 34 10.97 -20.04 -1.89
N TRP A 35 10.04 -20.59 -2.68
CA TRP A 35 9.68 -20.03 -3.97
C TRP A 35 9.13 -18.62 -3.86
N GLU A 36 8.20 -18.39 -2.92
CA GLU A 36 7.61 -17.08 -2.68
C GLU A 36 8.69 -16.03 -2.41
N TYR A 37 9.60 -16.33 -1.49
CA TYR A 37 10.66 -15.39 -1.13
C TYR A 37 11.68 -15.19 -2.25
N VAL A 38 12.00 -16.23 -3.02
CA VAL A 38 12.87 -16.08 -4.20
C VAL A 38 12.19 -15.22 -5.27
N LEU A 39 10.93 -15.47 -5.57
CA LEU A 39 10.17 -14.68 -6.54
C LEU A 39 10.05 -13.23 -6.06
N ASN A 40 9.86 -13.03 -4.76
CA ASN A 40 9.77 -11.70 -4.17
C ASN A 40 11.10 -10.95 -4.23
N ALA A 41 12.22 -11.62 -3.95
CA ALA A 41 13.56 -11.05 -4.12
C ALA A 41 13.89 -10.73 -5.58
N LEU A 42 13.42 -11.55 -6.54
CA LEU A 42 13.61 -11.29 -7.97
C LEU A 42 12.77 -10.12 -8.48
N LEU A 43 11.56 -9.94 -7.97
CA LEU A 43 10.66 -8.85 -8.37
C LEU A 43 10.96 -7.53 -7.65
N ASN A 44 11.74 -7.57 -6.57
CA ASN A 44 12.11 -6.41 -5.77
C ASN A 44 13.63 -6.41 -5.50
N PRO A 45 14.46 -6.23 -6.55
CA PRO A 45 15.92 -6.31 -6.43
C PRO A 45 16.52 -5.18 -5.58
N ASP A 46 15.82 -4.04 -5.48
CA ASP A 46 16.29 -2.83 -4.78
C ASP A 46 15.95 -2.81 -3.28
N VAL A 47 15.39 -3.90 -2.75
CA VAL A 47 15.04 -4.02 -1.33
C VAL A 47 16.18 -4.66 -0.57
N ASP A 48 16.70 -3.97 0.45
CA ASP A 48 17.66 -4.57 1.38
C ASP A 48 16.94 -5.50 2.34
N TRP A 49 17.20 -6.81 2.20
CA TRP A 49 16.51 -7.83 2.99
C TRP A 49 17.25 -8.11 4.30
N SER A 50 16.54 -7.99 5.43
CA SER A 50 17.08 -8.46 6.71
C SER A 50 17.04 -9.98 6.74
N LEU A 51 18.21 -10.62 6.78
CA LEU A 51 18.31 -12.09 6.84
C LEU A 51 17.56 -12.66 8.05
N ALA A 52 17.62 -11.98 9.20
CA ALA A 52 16.92 -12.39 10.42
C ALA A 52 15.39 -12.21 10.29
N GLY A 53 14.95 -11.11 9.68
CA GLY A 53 13.55 -10.85 9.39
C GLY A 53 12.96 -11.88 8.44
N VAL A 54 13.63 -12.09 7.30
CA VAL A 54 13.30 -13.12 6.30
C VAL A 54 13.20 -14.48 6.96
N ALA A 55 14.21 -14.91 7.72
CA ALA A 55 14.17 -16.20 8.40
C ALA A 55 12.99 -16.33 9.36
N GLY A 56 12.72 -15.29 10.17
CA GLY A 56 11.59 -15.30 11.12
C GLY A 56 10.23 -15.42 10.42
N HIS A 57 10.03 -14.66 9.35
CA HIS A 57 8.78 -14.64 8.59
C HIS A 57 8.60 -15.93 7.77
N MET A 58 9.67 -16.48 7.18
CA MET A 58 9.63 -17.79 6.53
C MET A 58 9.24 -18.91 7.49
N VAL A 59 9.73 -18.88 8.73
CA VAL A 59 9.35 -19.87 9.76
C VAL A 59 7.87 -19.75 10.09
N LEU A 60 7.36 -18.53 10.30
CA LEU A 60 5.94 -18.29 10.51
C LEU A 60 5.10 -18.85 9.35
N ASP A 61 5.50 -18.59 8.11
CA ASP A 61 4.79 -19.07 6.92
C ASP A 61 4.75 -20.58 6.83
N VAL A 62 5.87 -21.25 7.09
CA VAL A 62 5.92 -22.71 7.14
C VAL A 62 5.00 -23.24 8.24
N CYS A 63 5.03 -22.64 9.43
CA CYS A 63 4.16 -23.02 10.55
C CYS A 63 2.66 -22.89 10.22
N LEU A 64 2.28 -21.83 9.50
CA LEU A 64 0.91 -21.59 9.07
C LEU A 64 0.48 -22.54 7.93
N LEU A 65 1.38 -22.81 6.97
CA LEU A 65 1.09 -23.61 5.78
C LEU A 65 1.02 -25.12 6.04
N VAL A 66 1.89 -25.67 6.91
CA VAL A 66 1.94 -27.12 7.18
C VAL A 66 0.58 -27.74 7.57
N PRO A 67 -0.18 -27.21 8.56
CA PRO A 67 -1.46 -27.79 8.93
C PRO A 67 -2.48 -27.68 7.80
N MET A 68 -2.49 -26.57 7.07
CA MET A 68 -3.42 -26.34 5.96
C MET A 68 -3.14 -27.27 4.78
N LEU A 69 -1.86 -27.46 4.41
CA LEU A 69 -1.46 -28.41 3.38
C LEU A 69 -1.74 -29.86 3.79
N GLY A 70 -1.56 -30.19 5.07
CA GLY A 70 -1.94 -31.50 5.61
C GLY A 70 -3.45 -31.77 5.45
N LEU A 71 -4.28 -30.79 5.79
CA LEU A 71 -5.73 -30.85 5.63
C LEU A 71 -6.13 -30.94 4.14
N ALA A 72 -5.55 -30.10 3.29
CA ALA A 72 -5.80 -30.06 1.86
C ALA A 72 -5.49 -31.41 1.21
N LEU A 73 -4.31 -31.98 1.46
CA LEU A 73 -3.92 -33.29 0.93
C LEU A 73 -4.84 -34.41 1.42
N PHE A 74 -5.23 -34.39 2.70
CA PHE A 74 -6.14 -35.39 3.27
C PHE A 74 -7.52 -35.35 2.61
N LEU A 75 -8.10 -34.15 2.48
CA LEU A 75 -9.41 -33.95 1.84
C LEU A 75 -9.35 -34.29 0.34
N ALA A 76 -8.31 -33.84 -0.36
CA ALA A 76 -8.09 -34.10 -1.77
C ALA A 76 -7.99 -35.59 -2.08
N LEU A 77 -7.17 -36.33 -1.32
CA LEU A 77 -7.01 -37.77 -1.53
C LEU A 77 -8.30 -38.55 -1.22
N ARG A 78 -9.10 -38.10 -0.24
CA ARG A 78 -10.43 -38.69 0.01
C ARG A 78 -11.40 -38.41 -1.12
N LEU A 79 -11.45 -37.18 -1.61
CA LEU A 79 -12.35 -36.76 -2.67
C LEU A 79 -11.98 -37.42 -4.01
N ALA A 80 -10.69 -37.45 -4.35
CA ALA A 80 -10.19 -38.11 -5.56
C ALA A 80 -10.58 -39.60 -5.60
N ARG A 81 -10.44 -40.31 -4.47
CA ARG A 81 -10.89 -41.71 -4.36
C ARG A 81 -12.40 -41.86 -4.53
N ARG A 82 -13.20 -40.95 -3.97
CA ARG A 82 -14.67 -40.95 -4.15
C ARG A 82 -15.07 -40.70 -5.61
N MET A 83 -14.30 -39.89 -6.32
CA MET A 83 -14.48 -39.61 -7.75
C MET A 83 -13.93 -40.73 -8.65
N GLY A 84 -13.39 -41.82 -8.09
CA GLY A 84 -12.87 -42.95 -8.85
C GLY A 84 -11.50 -42.71 -9.48
N PHE A 85 -10.79 -41.64 -9.11
CA PHE A 85 -9.42 -41.42 -9.57
C PHE A 85 -8.47 -42.38 -8.87
N ALA A 86 -8.04 -43.41 -9.59
CA ALA A 86 -7.00 -44.32 -9.14
C ALA A 86 -5.64 -43.82 -9.62
N THR A 87 -4.67 -43.65 -8.72
CA THR A 87 -3.29 -43.25 -9.09
C THR A 87 -2.51 -44.35 -9.84
N THR A 88 -3.19 -45.42 -10.24
CA THR A 88 -2.65 -46.57 -10.97
C THR A 88 -2.47 -46.30 -12.47
N ASP A 89 -3.14 -45.29 -13.01
CA ASP A 89 -2.97 -44.81 -14.39
C ASP A 89 -2.75 -43.28 -14.44
N GLY A 90 -2.31 -42.78 -15.60
CA GLY A 90 -1.97 -41.37 -15.78
C GLY A 90 -3.18 -40.44 -15.68
N ALA A 91 -4.37 -40.90 -16.09
CA ALA A 91 -5.60 -40.11 -16.03
C ALA A 91 -6.05 -39.90 -14.58
N GLY A 92 -6.01 -40.94 -13.75
CA GLY A 92 -6.30 -40.85 -12.33
C GLY A 92 -5.22 -40.11 -11.55
N LEU A 93 -3.95 -40.14 -11.97
CA LEU A 93 -2.90 -39.30 -11.39
C LEU A 93 -3.16 -37.81 -11.65
N LEU A 94 -3.48 -37.44 -12.90
CA LEU A 94 -3.85 -36.06 -13.25
C LEU A 94 -5.13 -35.61 -12.54
N GLY A 95 -6.16 -36.47 -12.51
CA GLY A 95 -7.40 -36.19 -11.78
C GLY A 95 -7.17 -35.98 -10.28
N THR A 96 -6.33 -36.81 -9.66
CA THR A 96 -5.94 -36.65 -8.25
C THR A 96 -5.18 -35.35 -8.01
N ALA A 97 -4.26 -34.98 -8.90
CA ALA A 97 -3.53 -33.72 -8.80
C ALA A 97 -4.42 -32.49 -8.98
N GLY A 98 -5.38 -32.52 -9.92
CA GLY A 98 -6.35 -31.44 -10.13
C GLY A 98 -7.29 -31.26 -8.93
N VAL A 99 -7.80 -32.37 -8.37
CA VAL A 99 -8.60 -32.32 -7.13
C VAL A 99 -7.78 -31.78 -5.97
N ALA A 100 -6.50 -32.17 -5.85
CA ALA A 100 -5.59 -31.61 -4.85
C ALA A 100 -5.40 -30.10 -5.03
N ALA A 101 -5.16 -29.62 -6.25
CA ALA A 101 -5.00 -28.21 -6.57
C ALA A 101 -6.23 -27.36 -6.19
N LEU A 102 -7.43 -27.83 -6.52
CA LEU A 102 -8.67 -27.12 -6.18
C LEU A 102 -8.95 -27.11 -4.68
N VAL A 103 -8.81 -28.26 -4.03
CA VAL A 103 -9.07 -28.39 -2.58
C VAL A 103 -8.07 -27.56 -1.79
N GLY A 104 -6.78 -27.55 -2.15
CA GLY A 104 -5.83 -26.71 -1.42
C GLY A 104 -5.98 -25.23 -1.70
N PHE A 105 -6.36 -24.81 -2.92
CA PHE A 105 -6.70 -23.41 -3.15
C PHE A 105 -7.81 -22.95 -2.19
N LEU A 106 -8.89 -23.71 -2.07
CA LEU A 106 -9.99 -23.39 -1.16
C LEU A 106 -9.59 -23.44 0.32
N VAL A 107 -8.77 -24.41 0.72
CA VAL A 107 -8.31 -24.55 2.12
C VAL A 107 -7.30 -23.46 2.50
N LEU A 108 -6.48 -23.02 1.55
CA LEU A 108 -5.47 -21.98 1.77
C LEU A 108 -6.03 -20.57 1.68
N LEU A 109 -7.20 -20.37 1.05
CA LEU A 109 -7.77 -19.03 0.84
C LEU A 109 -7.94 -18.20 2.12
N PRO A 110 -8.46 -18.74 3.24
CA PRO A 110 -8.51 -17.98 4.49
C PRO A 110 -7.12 -17.60 4.99
N LEU A 111 -6.13 -18.48 4.80
CA LEU A 111 -4.76 -18.22 5.20
C LEU A 111 -4.13 -17.13 4.33
N THR A 112 -4.24 -17.20 3.00
CA THR A 112 -3.72 -16.15 2.11
C THR A 112 -4.40 -14.80 2.32
N SER A 113 -5.67 -14.79 2.76
CA SER A 113 -6.43 -13.57 3.03
C SER A 113 -6.11 -12.89 4.38
N THR A 114 -5.44 -13.60 5.30
CA THR A 114 -5.21 -13.15 6.69
C THR A 114 -3.76 -13.29 7.16
N ARG A 115 -2.88 -13.80 6.30
CA ARG A 115 -1.44 -14.00 6.59
C ARG A 115 -0.74 -12.69 6.95
N ASP A 116 -1.14 -11.59 6.34
CA ASP A 116 -0.64 -10.23 6.64
C ASP A 116 -0.71 -9.90 8.14
N LEU A 117 -1.82 -10.23 8.79
CA LEU A 117 -2.04 -9.98 10.22
C LEU A 117 -1.06 -10.77 11.11
N ALA A 118 -0.69 -11.99 10.69
CA ALA A 118 0.23 -12.83 11.44
C ALA A 118 1.67 -12.29 11.36
N HIS A 119 2.08 -11.79 10.18
CA HIS A 119 3.38 -11.14 9.99
C HIS A 119 3.48 -9.82 10.75
N GLU A 120 2.41 -9.03 10.72
CA GLU A 120 2.31 -7.79 11.49
C GLU A 120 2.48 -8.03 12.99
N GLU A 121 1.78 -9.02 13.54
CA GLU A 121 1.89 -9.37 14.95
C GLU A 121 3.29 -9.89 15.31
N LEU A 122 3.93 -10.66 14.41
CA LEU A 122 5.32 -11.10 14.59
C LEU A 122 6.28 -9.91 14.65
N GLY A 123 6.17 -8.96 13.71
CA GLY A 123 6.95 -7.73 13.70
C GLY A 123 6.74 -6.90 14.96
N ARG A 124 5.49 -6.75 15.40
CA ARG A 124 5.13 -6.02 16.62
C ARG A 124 5.73 -6.64 17.89
N LEU A 125 5.72 -7.97 17.99
CA LEU A 125 6.19 -8.69 19.18
C LEU A 125 7.72 -8.82 19.24
N THR A 126 8.37 -8.94 18.09
CA THR A 126 9.79 -9.34 18.02
C THR A 126 10.72 -8.27 17.44
N GLY A 127 10.18 -7.25 16.78
CA GLY A 127 10.98 -6.26 16.04
C GLY A 127 11.64 -6.80 14.77
N LEU A 128 11.37 -8.05 14.40
CA LEU A 128 11.86 -8.64 13.15
C LEU A 128 11.09 -8.01 11.98
N ALA A 129 11.78 -7.29 11.09
CA ALA A 129 11.22 -6.74 9.85
C ALA A 129 11.88 -7.41 8.64
N LEU A 130 11.11 -7.69 7.58
CA LEU A 130 11.60 -8.38 6.36
C LEU A 130 12.70 -7.62 5.61
N ALA A 131 12.59 -6.29 5.55
CA ALA A 131 13.56 -5.43 4.91
C ALA A 131 14.33 -4.62 5.95
N GLU A 132 15.64 -4.55 5.79
CA GLU A 132 16.50 -3.55 6.40
C GLU A 132 16.17 -2.23 5.71
N VAL A 133 15.62 -1.26 6.44
CA VAL A 133 15.19 0.01 5.86
C VAL A 133 16.44 0.81 5.48
N GLN A 134 16.95 0.63 4.26
CA GLN A 134 17.78 1.64 3.62
C GLN A 134 16.89 2.72 3.00
N THR A 135 17.24 3.94 3.38
CA THR A 135 16.68 5.21 2.98
C THR A 135 17.05 5.58 1.53
N THR A 136 16.11 6.26 0.85
CA THR A 136 16.24 7.11 -0.36
C THR A 136 16.40 6.39 -1.71
N THR A 137 15.64 6.73 -2.77
CA THR A 137 15.61 8.04 -3.45
C THR A 137 14.30 8.22 -4.25
N VAL A 138 13.53 9.29 -4.00
CA VAL A 138 12.39 9.66 -4.86
C VAL A 138 12.91 10.62 -5.93
N THR A 139 13.22 10.10 -7.12
CA THR A 139 13.21 10.91 -8.34
C THR A 139 11.79 10.93 -8.88
N SER A 140 11.28 12.14 -9.08
CA SER A 140 9.98 12.45 -9.64
C SER A 140 9.66 11.63 -10.89
N ASP A 141 8.60 10.83 -10.83
CA ASP A 141 7.57 10.85 -11.87
C ASP A 141 6.28 10.20 -11.36
N LEU A 142 5.18 10.81 -11.77
CA LEU A 142 3.80 10.40 -11.50
C LEU A 142 3.55 8.92 -11.84
N THR A 143 3.78 8.04 -10.88
CA THR A 143 3.08 6.75 -10.78
C THR A 143 2.90 6.43 -9.31
N ILE A 144 1.65 6.22 -8.91
CA ILE A 144 1.35 5.48 -7.69
C ILE A 144 1.92 4.09 -7.95
N ARG A 145 3.16 3.82 -7.52
CA ARG A 145 3.55 2.43 -7.26
C ARG A 145 2.66 2.00 -6.11
N GLU A 146 1.76 1.06 -6.38
CA GLU A 146 1.10 0.29 -5.33
C GLU A 146 2.19 -0.10 -4.33
N ALA A 147 1.93 0.12 -3.04
CA ALA A 147 2.83 -0.34 -2.00
C ALA A 147 2.87 -1.88 -2.09
N THR A 148 3.83 -2.42 -2.84
CA THR A 148 4.13 -3.84 -2.91
C THR A 148 4.74 -4.25 -1.59
N GLN A 149 3.87 -4.47 -0.63
CA GLN A 149 4.21 -4.93 0.70
C GLN A 149 4.57 -6.41 0.68
N LEU A 150 5.80 -6.71 1.08
CA LEU A 150 6.54 -7.93 0.78
C LEU A 150 6.29 -9.14 1.71
N CYS A 151 5.17 -9.23 2.43
CA CYS A 151 4.88 -10.39 3.30
C CYS A 151 4.11 -11.53 2.60
N SER A 152 3.48 -11.22 1.48
CA SER A 152 2.96 -12.12 0.44
C SER A 152 2.72 -11.23 -0.78
N PHE A 153 2.28 -11.76 -1.92
CA PHE A 153 1.98 -10.94 -3.12
C PHE A 153 0.86 -9.90 -2.91
N GLY A 154 0.36 -9.76 -1.68
CA GLY A 154 -0.73 -8.88 -1.32
C GLY A 154 -0.96 -8.59 0.15
N SER A 155 0.03 -8.04 0.86
CA SER A 155 -0.32 -7.43 2.13
C SER A 155 -1.19 -6.19 1.90
N LEU A 156 -2.41 -6.21 2.44
CA LEU A 156 -3.36 -5.09 2.41
C LEU A 156 -2.99 -3.98 3.39
N ARG A 157 -2.04 -4.25 4.28
CA ARG A 157 -1.53 -3.32 5.30
C ARG A 157 -0.01 -3.29 5.25
N ASN A 158 0.54 -2.11 5.53
CA ASN A 158 1.98 -1.91 5.54
C ASN A 158 2.53 -2.11 6.97
N PRO A 159 3.33 -3.15 7.28
CA PRO A 159 3.94 -3.33 8.60
C PRO A 159 4.97 -2.24 8.93
N SER A 160 5.56 -1.56 7.94
CA SER A 160 6.40 -0.38 8.18
C SER A 160 5.58 0.88 8.55
N LEU A 161 4.25 0.85 8.38
CA LEU A 161 3.30 1.83 8.94
C LEU A 161 2.69 1.37 10.28
N ALA A 162 3.11 0.24 10.84
CA ALA A 162 2.63 -0.27 12.13
C ALA A 162 3.28 0.45 13.33
N ARG A 163 3.40 1.79 13.26
CA ARG A 163 3.66 2.62 14.43
C ARG A 163 2.32 3.10 14.99
N GLY A 164 1.78 2.35 15.94
CA GLY A 164 0.88 2.76 17.04
C GLY A 164 -0.45 3.48 16.78
N SER A 165 -0.56 4.37 15.79
CA SER A 165 -1.64 5.37 15.68
C SER A 165 -2.38 5.41 14.34
N TYR A 166 -1.98 4.64 13.31
CA TYR A 166 -2.46 4.84 11.92
C TYR A 166 -3.27 3.69 11.30
N GLN A 167 -3.80 2.75 12.08
CA GLN A 167 -4.31 1.47 11.55
C GLN A 167 -5.81 1.17 11.69
N GLU A 168 -6.65 2.15 12.00
CA GLU A 168 -8.11 1.96 11.95
C GLU A 168 -8.74 2.22 10.58
N ILE A 169 -7.97 2.13 9.48
CA ILE A 169 -8.59 1.93 8.16
C ILE A 169 -9.07 0.47 8.11
N GLY A 170 -10.36 0.27 8.37
CA GLY A 170 -11.01 -1.03 8.30
C GLY A 170 -10.97 -1.60 6.88
N THR A 171 -10.02 -2.50 6.61
CA THR A 171 -10.00 -3.31 5.38
C THR A 171 -11.21 -4.23 5.40
N THR A 172 -12.05 -4.18 4.37
CA THR A 172 -13.25 -5.01 4.33
C THR A 172 -12.89 -6.49 4.15
N VAL A 173 -13.80 -7.38 4.57
CA VAL A 173 -13.64 -8.83 4.34
C VAL A 173 -13.53 -9.14 2.84
N LEU A 174 -14.23 -8.37 1.99
CA LEU A 174 -14.25 -8.59 0.55
C LEU A 174 -12.90 -8.27 -0.11
N GLU A 175 -12.25 -7.18 0.30
CA GLU A 175 -10.90 -6.83 -0.19
C GLU A 175 -9.87 -7.88 0.23
N ARG A 176 -9.95 -8.37 1.47
CA ARG A 176 -9.12 -9.48 1.99
C ARG A 176 -9.26 -10.74 1.16
N LEU A 177 -10.50 -11.13 0.85
CA LEU A 177 -10.77 -12.28 0.01
C LEU A 177 -10.26 -12.08 -1.42
N SER A 178 -10.50 -10.90 -2.02
CA SER A 178 -10.03 -10.59 -3.37
C SER A 178 -8.53 -10.74 -3.49
N LYS A 179 -7.78 -10.17 -2.54
CA LYS A 179 -6.32 -10.25 -2.56
C LYS A 179 -5.81 -11.65 -2.24
N GLY A 180 -6.43 -12.34 -1.28
CA GLY A 180 -6.12 -13.75 -1.00
C GLY A 180 -6.35 -14.69 -2.19
N ILE A 181 -7.31 -14.38 -3.07
CA ILE A 181 -7.55 -15.10 -4.34
C ILE A 181 -6.39 -14.88 -5.30
N GLU A 182 -5.96 -13.63 -5.50
CA GLU A 182 -4.85 -13.28 -6.39
C GLU A 182 -3.56 -14.00 -5.97
N ASP A 183 -3.19 -13.91 -4.70
CA ASP A 183 -2.02 -14.58 -4.13
C ASP A 183 -2.13 -16.10 -4.28
N GLY A 184 -3.30 -16.67 -3.98
CA GLY A 184 -3.56 -18.10 -4.13
C GLY A 184 -3.41 -18.59 -5.57
N LEU A 185 -3.84 -17.79 -6.56
CA LEU A 185 -3.71 -18.11 -7.98
C LEU A 185 -2.25 -18.10 -8.43
N ILE A 186 -1.44 -17.16 -7.94
CA ILE A 186 0.01 -17.12 -8.20
C ILE A 186 0.67 -18.40 -7.65
N GLN A 187 0.29 -18.83 -6.43
CA GLN A 187 0.85 -20.06 -5.85
C GLN A 187 0.48 -21.33 -6.64
N LEU A 188 -0.69 -21.37 -7.27
CA LEU A 188 -1.09 -22.53 -8.09
C LEU A 188 -0.13 -22.81 -9.25
N ALA A 189 0.57 -21.80 -9.78
CA ALA A 189 1.53 -21.95 -10.87
C ALA A 189 2.70 -22.88 -10.50
N LEU A 190 3.13 -22.89 -9.24
CA LEU A 190 4.16 -23.79 -8.73
C LEU A 190 3.57 -25.03 -8.04
N TRP A 191 2.41 -24.87 -7.40
CA TRP A 191 1.83 -25.93 -6.58
C TRP A 191 1.42 -27.15 -7.40
N LEU A 192 0.79 -26.92 -8.57
CA LEU A 192 0.36 -27.98 -9.48
C LEU A 192 1.53 -28.86 -9.98
N PRO A 193 2.63 -28.31 -10.54
CA PRO A 193 3.77 -29.11 -10.98
C PRO A 193 4.49 -29.83 -9.83
N LEU A 194 4.61 -29.22 -8.65
CA LEU A 194 5.21 -29.88 -7.47
C LEU A 194 4.37 -31.06 -6.98
N LEU A 195 3.05 -30.90 -6.91
CA LEU A 195 2.12 -31.99 -6.57
C LEU A 195 2.21 -33.14 -7.57
N LEU A 196 2.27 -32.83 -8.86
CA LEU A 196 2.44 -33.84 -9.91
C LEU A 196 3.76 -34.60 -9.75
N LEU A 197 4.86 -33.90 -9.48
CA LEU A 197 6.18 -34.51 -9.26
C LEU A 197 6.20 -35.43 -8.02
N VAL A 198 5.57 -35.00 -6.92
CA VAL A 198 5.44 -35.80 -5.70
C VAL A 198 4.62 -37.06 -5.94
N LEU A 199 3.43 -36.91 -6.55
CA LEU A 199 2.54 -38.03 -6.83
C LEU A 199 3.20 -39.02 -7.81
N TRP A 200 3.94 -38.50 -8.79
CA TRP A 200 4.71 -39.29 -9.75
C TRP A 200 5.85 -40.08 -9.09
N ARG A 201 6.65 -39.44 -8.22
CA ARG A 201 7.69 -40.14 -7.45
C ARG A 201 7.11 -41.21 -6.51
N GLY A 202 5.91 -40.99 -5.99
CA GLY A 202 5.21 -41.95 -5.14
C GLY A 202 4.71 -43.20 -5.88
N THR A 203 4.44 -43.11 -7.19
CA THR A 203 3.93 -44.21 -8.01
C THR A 203 5.03 -44.95 -8.78
N GLY A 204 6.19 -44.32 -9.00
CA GLY A 204 7.39 -44.95 -9.57
C GLY A 204 7.25 -45.44 -11.01
N ARG A 205 6.24 -44.97 -11.76
CA ARG A 205 5.96 -45.41 -13.14
C ARG A 205 6.04 -44.24 -14.13
N PRO A 206 6.73 -44.39 -15.27
CA PRO A 206 6.77 -43.36 -16.31
C PRO A 206 5.37 -43.17 -16.92
N LEU A 207 4.95 -41.91 -17.09
CA LEU A 207 3.75 -41.57 -17.86
C LEU A 207 3.95 -42.07 -19.31
N SER A 208 3.01 -42.85 -19.83
CA SER A 208 3.14 -43.35 -21.21
C SER A 208 2.93 -42.20 -22.21
N ARG A 209 3.59 -42.26 -23.38
CA ARG A 209 3.39 -41.27 -24.46
C ARG A 209 1.91 -41.14 -24.88
N SER A 210 1.12 -42.21 -24.77
CA SER A 210 -0.32 -42.19 -25.06
C SER A 210 -1.15 -41.44 -24.03
N GLN A 211 -0.71 -41.41 -22.76
CA GLN A 211 -1.37 -40.64 -21.69
C GLN A 211 -1.06 -39.14 -21.78
N LEU A 212 0.11 -38.77 -22.32
CA LEU A 212 0.51 -37.37 -22.54
C LEU A 212 0.00 -36.80 -23.87
N GLN A 213 -0.47 -37.65 -24.78
CA GLN A 213 -0.96 -37.23 -26.11
C GLN A 213 -2.05 -36.15 -26.09
N PRO A 214 -3.10 -36.18 -25.24
CA PRO A 214 -4.10 -35.11 -25.23
C PRO A 214 -3.55 -33.76 -24.74
N LEU A 215 -2.60 -33.75 -23.79
CA LEU A 215 -1.92 -32.53 -23.32
C LEU A 215 -0.96 -31.98 -24.39
N LEU A 216 -0.19 -32.86 -25.03
CA LEU A 216 0.70 -32.53 -26.15
C LEU A 216 -0.08 -32.11 -27.41
N ALA A 217 -1.30 -32.62 -27.60
CA ALA A 217 -2.19 -32.22 -28.68
C ALA A 217 -2.69 -30.78 -28.49
N LEU A 218 -3.00 -30.37 -27.26
CA LEU A 218 -3.28 -28.97 -26.94
C LEU A 218 -2.10 -28.06 -27.29
N TRP A 219 -0.87 -28.44 -26.91
CA TRP A 219 0.37 -27.71 -27.26
C TRP A 219 0.69 -27.68 -28.76
N ARG A 220 0.12 -28.60 -29.55
CA ARG A 220 0.25 -28.62 -31.01
C ARG A 220 -0.74 -27.70 -31.73
N THR A 221 -1.78 -27.22 -31.06
CA THR A 221 -2.71 -26.25 -31.65
C THR A 221 -2.01 -24.92 -31.94
N ARG A 222 -2.42 -24.24 -33.03
CA ARG A 222 -1.89 -22.92 -33.38
C ARG A 222 -2.22 -21.88 -32.30
N THR A 223 -3.36 -22.03 -31.62
CA THR A 223 -3.81 -21.16 -30.54
C THR A 223 -2.93 -21.24 -29.30
N ALA A 224 -2.58 -22.44 -28.83
CA ALA A 224 -1.70 -22.59 -27.67
C ALA A 224 -0.29 -22.01 -27.92
N ARG A 225 0.25 -22.19 -29.13
CA ARG A 225 1.55 -21.60 -29.54
C ARG A 225 1.48 -20.08 -29.67
N ALA A 226 0.37 -19.53 -30.15
CA ALA A 226 0.16 -18.09 -30.23
C ALA A 226 0.07 -17.45 -28.84
N VAL A 227 -0.69 -18.05 -27.91
CA VAL A 227 -0.81 -17.57 -26.53
C VAL A 227 0.54 -17.61 -25.81
N LEU A 228 1.30 -18.70 -25.95
CA LEU A 228 2.64 -18.81 -25.37
C LEU A 228 3.62 -17.79 -25.97
N GLY A 229 3.54 -17.57 -27.29
CA GLY A 229 4.33 -16.55 -27.98
C GLY A 229 4.03 -15.15 -27.46
N VAL A 230 2.76 -14.79 -27.27
CA VAL A 230 2.35 -13.50 -26.69
C VAL A 230 2.87 -13.37 -25.26
N VAL A 231 2.72 -14.39 -24.41
CA VAL A 231 3.21 -14.35 -23.02
C VAL A 231 4.73 -14.17 -22.95
N LEU A 232 5.49 -14.89 -23.78
CA LEU A 232 6.96 -14.78 -23.82
C LEU A 232 7.42 -13.43 -24.37
N VAL A 233 6.74 -12.90 -25.39
CA VAL A 233 7.06 -11.57 -25.95
C VAL A 233 6.73 -10.47 -24.95
N SER A 234 5.60 -10.56 -24.23
CA SER A 234 5.26 -9.61 -23.17
C SER A 234 6.25 -9.65 -22.00
N ALA A 235 6.69 -10.85 -21.59
CA ALA A 235 7.70 -11.01 -20.55
C ALA A 235 9.08 -10.48 -20.98
N ALA A 236 9.48 -10.71 -22.24
CA ALA A 236 10.72 -10.17 -22.79
C ALA A 236 10.66 -8.64 -22.96
N ALA A 237 9.52 -8.09 -23.38
CA ALA A 237 9.32 -6.65 -23.47
C ALA A 237 9.39 -5.97 -22.10
N ALA A 238 8.82 -6.59 -21.06
CA ALA A 238 8.92 -6.11 -19.69
C ALA A 238 10.38 -6.12 -19.18
N ALA A 239 11.15 -7.17 -19.49
CA ALA A 239 12.57 -7.27 -19.09
C ALA A 239 13.48 -6.28 -19.83
N VAL A 240 13.17 -5.94 -21.08
CA VAL A 240 13.95 -4.94 -21.85
C VAL A 240 13.67 -3.52 -21.37
N LEU A 241 12.45 -3.23 -20.93
CA LEU A 241 12.06 -1.91 -20.40
C LEU A 241 12.66 -1.58 -19.02
N ASP A 242 13.20 -2.59 -18.31
CA ASP A 242 13.76 -2.44 -16.95
C ASP A 242 15.29 -2.19 -16.94
N THR A 243 15.96 -2.35 -18.09
CA THR A 243 17.44 -2.28 -18.17
C THR A 243 18.03 -0.90 -18.44
N SER A 244 17.22 0.17 -18.45
CA SER A 244 17.74 1.54 -18.60
C SER A 244 18.06 2.25 -17.28
N GLY A 245 18.09 1.54 -16.15
CA GLY A 245 18.56 2.06 -14.87
C GLY A 245 20.09 2.12 -14.82
N ASP A 246 20.70 3.12 -15.45
CA ASP A 246 22.10 3.45 -15.19
C ASP A 246 22.25 3.77 -13.69
N ALA A 247 23.04 2.96 -12.99
CA ALA A 247 23.38 3.18 -11.58
C ALA A 247 24.14 4.51 -11.46
N VAL A 248 23.45 5.54 -11.01
CA VAL A 248 24.04 6.85 -10.74
C VAL A 248 24.76 6.78 -9.39
N ASP A 249 26.07 7.00 -9.40
CA ASP A 249 26.91 7.07 -8.20
C ASP A 249 26.48 8.25 -7.31
N PRO A 250 25.95 8.00 -6.09
CA PRO A 250 25.45 9.03 -5.18
C PRO A 250 26.49 10.10 -4.84
N GLU A 251 27.77 9.75 -4.78
CA GLU A 251 28.84 10.70 -4.47
C GLU A 251 29.07 11.69 -5.62
N THR A 252 28.94 11.25 -6.87
CA THR A 252 29.03 12.16 -8.03
C THR A 252 27.81 13.08 -8.19
N VAL A 253 26.63 12.69 -7.69
CA VAL A 253 25.44 13.56 -7.66
C VAL A 253 25.60 14.64 -6.60
N LEU A 254 26.02 14.28 -5.39
CA LEU A 254 26.30 15.24 -4.32
C LEU A 254 27.48 16.17 -4.65
N ALA A 255 28.53 15.66 -5.33
CA ALA A 255 29.69 16.46 -5.70
C ALA A 255 29.44 17.42 -6.87
N ARG A 256 28.46 17.13 -7.76
CA ARG A 256 28.02 18.04 -8.82
C ARG A 256 26.98 19.05 -8.33
N ALA A 257 26.17 18.69 -7.34
CA ALA A 257 25.22 19.58 -6.68
C ALA A 257 25.92 20.28 -5.50
N GLY A 258 26.72 21.32 -5.78
CA GLY A 258 27.14 22.24 -4.72
C GLY A 258 25.94 22.59 -3.83
N ALA A 259 26.12 22.61 -2.50
CA ALA A 259 25.05 22.67 -1.51
C ALA A 259 23.86 23.51 -1.99
N VAL A 260 22.74 22.82 -2.29
CA VAL A 260 21.52 23.47 -2.78
C VAL A 260 21.08 24.49 -1.74
N TYR A 261 20.94 25.75 -2.14
CA TYR A 261 20.54 26.82 -1.24
C TYR A 261 19.27 26.43 -0.46
N ASN A 262 19.33 26.53 0.86
CA ASN A 262 18.21 26.31 1.76
C ASN A 262 17.91 27.62 2.51
N ALA A 263 16.79 28.24 2.19
CA ALA A 263 16.41 29.53 2.76
C ALA A 263 16.34 29.55 4.30
N CYS A 264 16.02 28.43 4.93
CA CYS A 264 15.90 28.34 6.38
C CYS A 264 17.25 28.27 7.10
N THR A 265 18.31 27.76 6.43
CA THR A 265 19.66 27.68 7.01
C THR A 265 20.62 28.74 6.49
N ASP A 266 20.38 29.24 5.27
CA ASP A 266 21.32 30.10 4.53
C ASP A 266 20.93 31.59 4.60
N GLY A 267 20.17 31.98 5.62
CA GLY A 267 19.81 33.36 5.92
C GLY A 267 18.74 33.98 5.02
N GLY A 268 17.76 33.19 4.58
CA GLY A 268 16.53 33.72 3.97
C GLY A 268 15.69 34.53 4.96
N GLU A 269 14.84 35.42 4.44
CA GLU A 269 13.86 36.14 5.28
C GLU A 269 12.87 35.13 5.87
N VAL A 270 12.65 35.18 7.19
CA VAL A 270 11.73 34.26 7.86
C VAL A 270 10.33 34.88 7.90
N LYS A 271 9.34 34.15 7.37
CA LYS A 271 7.92 34.50 7.47
C LYS A 271 7.21 33.50 8.37
N GLU A 272 6.68 33.99 9.49
CA GLU A 272 6.06 33.14 10.52
C GLU A 272 4.55 33.15 10.40
N TYR A 273 3.94 31.96 10.33
CA TYR A 273 2.51 31.74 10.24
C TYR A 273 2.02 30.84 11.37
N ASN A 274 0.95 31.25 12.05
CA ASN A 274 0.23 30.39 13.01
C ASN A 274 -1.01 29.84 12.32
N VAL A 275 -1.01 28.53 12.08
CA VAL A 275 -2.02 27.85 11.27
C VAL A 275 -2.65 26.73 12.07
N SER A 276 -3.98 26.67 12.09
CA SER A 276 -4.72 25.56 12.68
C SER A 276 -5.50 24.79 11.61
N ALA A 277 -5.52 23.45 11.73
CA ALA A 277 -6.56 22.64 11.09
C ALA A 277 -7.79 22.64 12.01
N ILE A 278 -8.93 23.10 11.52
CA ILE A 278 -10.18 23.21 12.27
C ILE A 278 -11.33 22.51 11.56
N ASP A 279 -12.28 22.00 12.33
CA ASP A 279 -13.57 21.57 11.81
C ASP A 279 -14.42 22.78 11.46
N VAL A 280 -15.16 22.70 10.35
CA VAL A 280 -16.14 23.71 9.92
C VAL A 280 -17.36 23.05 9.30
N THR A 281 -18.47 23.79 9.26
CA THR A 281 -19.62 23.51 8.42
C THR A 281 -19.53 24.35 7.15
N MET A 282 -19.17 23.69 6.04
CA MET A 282 -18.95 24.40 4.77
C MET A 282 -20.28 24.60 4.04
N THR A 283 -20.65 25.86 3.82
CA THR A 283 -21.78 26.22 2.95
C THR A 283 -21.29 26.26 1.51
N LEU A 284 -21.86 25.42 0.66
CA LEU A 284 -21.43 25.23 -0.72
C LEU A 284 -21.96 26.32 -1.65
N ASN A 285 -23.10 26.92 -1.31
CA ASN A 285 -23.76 27.88 -2.19
C ASN A 285 -24.69 28.84 -1.44
N ARG A 286 -25.18 29.83 -2.19
CA ARG A 286 -26.06 30.90 -1.70
C ARG A 286 -27.44 30.43 -1.29
N TRP A 287 -27.83 29.20 -1.56
CA TRP A 287 -29.14 28.66 -1.16
C TRP A 287 -29.08 27.94 0.19
N GLY A 288 -27.90 27.89 0.82
CA GLY A 288 -27.74 27.31 2.15
C GLY A 288 -27.41 25.82 2.12
N ASP A 289 -27.18 25.21 0.95
CA ASP A 289 -26.65 23.84 0.87
C ASP A 289 -25.30 23.80 1.58
N HIS A 290 -25.12 22.82 2.46
CA HIS A 290 -23.95 22.73 3.32
C HIS A 290 -23.57 21.28 3.60
N VAL A 291 -22.32 21.09 3.97
CA VAL A 291 -21.76 19.79 4.35
C VAL A 291 -21.24 19.91 5.78
N LEU A 292 -21.66 18.96 6.61
CA LEU A 292 -21.18 18.81 7.99
C LEU A 292 -19.90 17.98 8.00
N GLY A 293 -19.08 18.15 9.05
CA GLY A 293 -17.83 17.39 9.20
C GLY A 293 -16.80 17.70 8.11
N THR A 294 -16.81 18.94 7.61
CA THR A 294 -15.76 19.45 6.75
C THR A 294 -14.64 20.07 7.58
N HIS A 295 -13.49 20.31 6.95
CA HIS A 295 -12.34 20.86 7.63
C HIS A 295 -11.69 21.96 6.79
N MET A 296 -10.97 22.86 7.44
CA MET A 296 -10.16 23.87 6.76
C MET A 296 -8.85 24.12 7.52
N TYR A 297 -7.82 24.52 6.79
CA TYR A 297 -6.70 25.23 7.38
C TYR A 297 -7.09 26.70 7.55
N ALA A 298 -6.76 27.29 8.70
CA ALA A 298 -7.04 28.68 9.01
C ALA A 298 -5.82 29.33 9.65
N LEU A 299 -5.60 30.62 9.38
CA LEU A 299 -4.75 31.43 10.25
C LEU A 299 -5.46 31.61 11.58
N ASP A 300 -4.72 31.45 12.68
CA ASP A 300 -5.31 31.46 14.02
C ASP A 300 -6.10 32.75 14.31
N ALA A 301 -5.61 33.89 13.80
CA ALA A 301 -6.27 35.20 13.94
C ALA A 301 -7.64 35.27 13.24
N ASN A 302 -7.88 34.45 12.22
CA ASN A 302 -9.11 34.47 11.42
C ASN A 302 -10.17 33.48 11.96
N ILE A 303 -9.82 32.60 12.91
CA ILE A 303 -10.75 31.63 13.49
C ILE A 303 -12.01 32.30 14.09
N PRO A 304 -11.93 33.43 14.84
CA PRO A 304 -13.12 34.09 15.35
C PRO A 304 -14.10 34.52 14.25
N ALA A 305 -13.60 35.09 13.15
CA ALA A 305 -14.42 35.51 12.01
C ALA A 305 -15.07 34.30 11.30
N ILE A 306 -14.34 33.18 11.21
CA ILE A 306 -14.88 31.92 10.70
C ILE A 306 -16.06 31.44 11.55
N ARG A 307 -15.91 31.42 12.89
CA ARG A 307 -16.98 30.98 13.80
C ARG A 307 -18.19 31.90 13.78
N GLU A 308 -17.97 33.22 13.71
CA GLU A 308 -19.05 34.19 13.58
C GLU A 308 -19.84 33.98 12.28
N PHE A 309 -19.14 33.72 11.18
CA PHE A 309 -19.77 33.45 9.89
C PHE A 309 -20.55 32.14 9.86
N GLU A 310 -20.02 31.07 10.44
CA GLU A 310 -20.76 29.81 10.63
C GLU A 310 -22.04 30.04 11.43
N ALA A 311 -21.96 30.72 12.56
CA ALA A 311 -23.11 31.01 13.41
C ALA A 311 -24.16 31.86 12.68
N ALA A 312 -23.73 32.84 11.89
CA ALA A 312 -24.62 33.66 11.09
C ALA A 312 -25.33 32.87 9.98
N LEU A 313 -24.63 31.94 9.33
CA LEU A 313 -25.21 31.04 8.33
C LEU A 313 -26.17 30.03 8.98
N ASP A 314 -25.83 29.48 10.14
CA ASP A 314 -26.70 28.56 10.89
C ASP A 314 -28.00 29.24 11.34
N ALA A 315 -27.89 30.46 11.89
CA ALA A 315 -29.04 31.25 12.28
C ALA A 315 -29.94 31.57 11.08
N ASP A 316 -29.34 31.84 9.92
CA ASP A 316 -30.07 32.12 8.70
C ASP A 316 -30.85 30.88 8.19
N ARG A 317 -30.21 29.71 8.20
CA ARG A 317 -30.86 28.45 7.80
C ARG A 317 -32.03 28.04 8.71
N ALA A 318 -32.07 28.54 9.93
CA ALA A 318 -33.18 28.31 10.86
C ALA A 318 -34.41 29.20 10.59
N LEU A 319 -34.28 30.23 9.73
CA LEU A 319 -35.38 31.10 9.35
C LEU A 319 -36.27 30.46 8.27
N PRO A 320 -37.54 30.87 8.15
CA PRO A 320 -38.40 30.45 7.05
C PRO A 320 -37.79 30.78 5.68
N ASP A 321 -38.07 29.95 4.68
CA ASP A 321 -37.57 30.12 3.32
C ASP A 321 -37.75 31.57 2.81
N GLY A 322 -36.63 32.19 2.41
CA GLY A 322 -36.60 33.55 1.89
C GLY A 322 -36.56 34.68 2.94
N ALA A 323 -36.60 34.37 4.25
CA ALA A 323 -36.50 35.38 5.31
C ALA A 323 -35.04 35.70 5.70
N GLY A 324 -34.11 34.80 5.40
CA GLY A 324 -32.68 34.98 5.67
C GLY A 324 -31.95 35.91 4.70
N VAL A 325 -30.94 36.63 5.21
CA VAL A 325 -30.11 37.61 4.49
C VAL A 325 -28.61 37.24 4.43
N THR A 326 -28.14 36.31 5.27
CA THR A 326 -26.72 35.90 5.31
C THR A 326 -26.45 34.84 4.25
N ARG A 327 -25.47 35.09 3.36
CA ARG A 327 -25.20 34.24 2.19
C ARG A 327 -23.71 34.22 1.92
N VAL A 328 -23.18 33.09 1.46
CA VAL A 328 -21.85 33.06 0.84
C VAL A 328 -21.80 34.03 -0.33
N ALA A 329 -20.72 34.78 -0.48
CA ALA A 329 -20.58 35.77 -1.53
C ALA A 329 -20.43 35.13 -2.92
N PHE A 330 -20.63 35.91 -3.97
CA PHE A 330 -20.36 35.45 -5.33
C PHE A 330 -18.87 35.53 -5.63
N GLY A 331 -18.24 34.38 -5.90
CA GLY A 331 -16.79 34.28 -6.10
C GLY A 331 -16.03 34.18 -4.77
N LEU A 332 -14.71 34.40 -4.79
CA LEU A 332 -13.86 34.23 -3.60
C LEU A 332 -14.09 35.34 -2.54
N ARG A 333 -14.29 36.59 -2.98
CA ARG A 333 -14.66 37.76 -2.15
C ARG A 333 -13.90 37.77 -0.80
N LYS A 334 -14.60 37.96 0.32
CA LYS A 334 -14.05 38.04 1.69
C LYS A 334 -14.81 37.12 2.65
N ASP A 335 -15.38 36.03 2.14
CA ASP A 335 -16.01 35.06 3.02
C ASP A 335 -14.92 34.42 3.92
N PRO A 336 -15.13 34.36 5.25
CA PRO A 336 -14.12 33.81 6.16
C PRO A 336 -13.77 32.34 5.89
N ILE A 337 -14.72 31.55 5.38
CA ILE A 337 -14.53 30.13 5.05
C ILE A 337 -14.06 30.01 3.59
N GLN A 338 -12.75 29.90 3.40
CA GLN A 338 -12.10 29.70 2.10
C GLN A 338 -10.81 28.90 2.26
N PRO A 339 -10.26 28.26 1.20
CA PRO A 339 -8.99 27.57 1.27
C PRO A 339 -7.86 28.52 1.71
N LEU A 340 -7.01 28.06 2.63
CA LEU A 340 -5.88 28.86 3.09
C LEU A 340 -4.86 29.04 1.97
N VAL A 341 -4.43 30.29 1.77
CA VAL A 341 -3.30 30.59 0.90
C VAL A 341 -2.24 31.38 1.65
N LEU A 342 -1.04 30.80 1.75
CA LEU A 342 0.14 31.45 2.31
C LEU A 342 0.97 32.08 1.18
N ARG A 343 1.64 33.19 1.46
CA ARG A 343 2.43 33.94 0.46
C ARG A 343 3.90 33.98 0.89
N ALA A 344 4.81 33.78 -0.05
CA ALA A 344 6.23 33.90 0.23
C ALA A 344 6.99 34.33 -1.03
N ASN A 345 8.13 34.98 -0.85
CA ASN A 345 9.00 35.38 -1.93
C ASN A 345 10.08 34.32 -2.17
N LEU A 346 10.61 34.29 -3.40
CA LEU A 346 11.75 33.43 -3.74
C LEU A 346 12.98 33.72 -2.86
N GLY A 347 13.37 32.73 -2.06
CA GLY A 347 14.47 32.80 -1.10
C GLY A 347 14.06 32.99 0.36
N ASP A 348 12.77 33.04 0.67
CA ASP A 348 12.24 33.11 2.03
C ASP A 348 12.20 31.73 2.72
N CYS A 349 12.23 31.73 4.05
CA CYS A 349 11.91 30.57 4.87
C CYS A 349 10.52 30.76 5.48
N LEU A 350 9.57 29.88 5.18
CA LEU A 350 8.30 29.88 5.91
C LEU A 350 8.46 29.03 7.16
N ARG A 351 8.19 29.63 8.32
CA ARG A 351 8.05 28.92 9.58
C ARG A 351 6.58 28.84 9.94
N ILE A 352 6.00 27.66 9.81
CA ILE A 352 4.57 27.42 10.06
C ILE A 352 4.43 26.69 11.38
N HIS A 353 3.83 27.35 12.36
CA HIS A 353 3.38 26.73 13.61
C HIS A 353 2.00 26.12 13.37
N PHE A 354 1.99 24.82 13.05
CA PHE A 354 0.78 24.10 12.69
C PHE A 354 0.16 23.41 13.90
N THR A 355 -1.07 23.78 14.24
CA THR A 355 -1.86 23.20 15.34
C THR A 355 -2.96 22.29 14.80
N ASN A 356 -3.05 21.07 15.33
CA ASN A 356 -4.17 20.18 15.05
C ASN A 356 -5.33 20.45 16.02
N ALA A 357 -6.33 21.21 15.59
CA ALA A 357 -7.53 21.54 16.37
C ALA A 357 -8.78 20.79 15.86
N LEU A 358 -8.59 19.65 15.21
CA LEU A 358 -9.68 18.77 14.75
C LEU A 358 -10.25 17.95 15.92
N SER A 359 -11.55 17.69 15.87
CA SER A 359 -12.31 17.00 16.93
C SER A 359 -12.36 15.48 16.79
N ASP A 360 -11.88 14.92 15.68
CA ASP A 360 -11.93 13.48 15.38
C ASP A 360 -10.88 12.64 16.15
N GLY A 361 -10.00 13.31 16.91
CA GLY A 361 -8.97 12.66 17.71
C GLY A 361 -7.86 11.99 16.89
N GLN A 362 -7.75 12.30 15.59
CA GLN A 362 -6.71 11.74 14.72
C GLN A 362 -5.60 12.77 14.45
N PRO A 363 -4.32 12.34 14.27
CA PRO A 363 -3.23 13.23 13.91
C PRO A 363 -3.50 13.98 12.60
N ALA A 364 -2.96 15.19 12.45
CA ALA A 364 -3.08 16.01 11.24
C ALA A 364 -1.73 16.57 10.83
N SER A 365 -1.61 17.05 9.60
CA SER A 365 -0.37 17.58 9.05
C SER A 365 -0.63 18.63 7.98
N MET A 366 0.44 19.32 7.57
CA MET A 366 0.50 20.04 6.30
C MET A 366 1.55 19.37 5.42
N HIS A 367 1.11 18.53 4.47
CA HIS A 367 1.99 17.86 3.51
C HIS A 367 2.05 18.68 2.21
N LEU A 368 3.25 19.18 1.90
CA LEU A 368 3.50 20.05 0.76
C LEU A 368 3.93 19.27 -0.48
N LEU A 369 3.40 19.66 -1.63
CA LEU A 369 3.74 19.09 -2.93
C LEU A 369 4.52 20.11 -3.78
N GLY A 370 5.69 19.70 -4.28
CA GLY A 370 6.47 20.45 -5.27
C GLY A 370 7.50 21.44 -4.71
N LEU A 371 7.57 21.63 -3.39
CA LEU A 371 8.66 22.37 -2.73
C LEU A 371 9.72 21.42 -2.14
N PRO A 372 10.97 21.90 -1.96
CA PRO A 372 11.98 21.12 -1.26
C PRO A 372 11.50 20.75 0.14
N HIS A 373 11.54 19.45 0.44
CA HIS A 373 11.22 18.91 1.75
C HIS A 373 12.49 18.38 2.40
N THR A 374 12.57 18.55 3.71
CA THR A 374 13.49 17.83 4.58
C THR A 374 12.69 16.73 5.29
N VAL A 375 13.40 15.76 5.85
CA VAL A 375 12.74 14.73 6.69
C VAL A 375 11.97 15.34 7.88
N ALA A 376 12.34 16.56 8.31
CA ALA A 376 11.74 17.27 9.44
C ALA A 376 10.51 18.12 9.08
N ASN A 377 10.22 18.36 7.80
CA ASN A 377 9.08 19.18 7.36
C ASN A 377 8.12 18.43 6.41
N ALA A 378 8.25 17.10 6.34
CA ALA A 378 7.56 16.29 5.35
C ALA A 378 6.03 16.22 5.53
N GLY A 379 5.49 16.68 6.66
CA GLY A 379 4.06 16.56 6.99
C GLY A 379 3.56 15.12 6.87
N SER A 380 4.43 14.15 7.17
CA SER A 380 4.18 12.73 6.97
C SER A 380 5.12 11.88 7.83
N ALA A 381 4.84 10.58 7.92
CA ALA A 381 5.73 9.59 8.53
C ALA A 381 5.83 8.36 7.61
N VAL A 382 6.42 8.58 6.43
CA VAL A 382 6.58 7.55 5.40
C VAL A 382 8.04 7.09 5.36
N GLY A 383 8.27 5.82 5.67
CA GLY A 383 9.61 5.26 5.74
C GLY A 383 10.33 5.64 7.05
N ASN A 384 11.54 6.20 6.95
CA ASN A 384 12.41 6.49 8.10
C ASN A 384 12.44 7.96 8.52
N ASN A 385 11.61 8.82 7.94
CA ASN A 385 11.56 10.21 8.40
C ASN A 385 10.93 10.28 9.82
N PRO A 386 11.30 11.30 10.62
CA PRO A 386 10.60 11.59 11.86
C PRO A 386 9.10 11.73 11.66
N ASP A 387 8.33 11.35 12.68
CA ASP A 387 6.92 11.68 12.70
C ASP A 387 6.76 13.20 12.77
N THR A 388 6.20 13.76 11.71
CA THR A 388 5.96 15.20 11.56
C THR A 388 4.48 15.53 11.53
N PHE A 389 3.63 14.64 12.06
CA PHE A 389 2.23 14.90 12.32
C PHE A 389 2.05 15.65 13.65
N ALA A 390 1.08 16.56 13.68
CA ALA A 390 0.58 17.12 14.93
C ALA A 390 -0.47 16.18 15.52
N ALA A 391 -0.19 15.64 16.71
CA ALA A 391 -1.17 14.92 17.52
C ALA A 391 -2.39 15.82 17.84
N PRO A 392 -3.56 15.27 18.20
CA PRO A 392 -4.73 16.06 18.56
C PRO A 392 -4.42 17.11 19.65
N GLY A 393 -4.72 18.37 19.37
CA GLY A 393 -4.44 19.51 20.25
C GLY A 393 -2.97 19.94 20.33
N ALA A 394 -2.06 19.25 19.64
CA ALA A 394 -0.64 19.58 19.64
C ALA A 394 -0.27 20.50 18.47
N THR A 395 0.87 21.16 18.62
CA THR A 395 1.47 22.03 17.60
C THR A 395 2.82 21.47 17.15
N VAL A 396 3.05 21.44 15.84
CA VAL A 396 4.33 21.10 15.19
C VAL A 396 4.79 22.29 14.36
N THR A 397 6.10 22.52 14.30
CA THR A 397 6.65 23.61 13.47
C THR A 397 7.27 23.05 12.20
N TYR A 398 6.81 23.54 11.05
CA TYR A 398 7.39 23.24 9.74
C TYR A 398 8.26 24.42 9.27
N GLU A 399 9.51 24.15 8.92
CA GLU A 399 10.38 25.11 8.26
C GLU A 399 10.49 24.75 6.77
N ILE A 400 9.93 25.56 5.90
CA ILE A 400 9.81 25.31 4.47
C ILE A 400 10.67 26.32 3.71
N PRO A 401 11.80 25.88 3.11
CA PRO A 401 12.65 26.76 2.34
C PRO A 401 12.08 27.01 0.94
N ILE A 402 11.86 28.27 0.58
CA ILE A 402 11.48 28.65 -0.77
C ILE A 402 12.74 28.80 -1.63
N PRO A 403 12.83 28.07 -2.77
CA PRO A 403 13.98 28.16 -3.65
C PRO A 403 14.19 29.59 -4.21
N ARG A 404 15.41 29.90 -4.63
CA ARG A 404 15.75 31.22 -5.22
C ARG A 404 15.58 31.24 -6.73
N GLU A 405 15.53 30.08 -7.36
CA GLU A 405 15.46 29.95 -8.80
C GLU A 405 14.12 30.51 -9.31
N PRO A 406 14.12 31.33 -10.38
CA PRO A 406 12.89 31.87 -10.96
C PRO A 406 11.84 30.81 -11.32
N GLY A 407 12.27 29.58 -11.66
CA GLY A 407 11.36 28.46 -11.95
C GLY A 407 10.56 27.95 -10.74
N ALA A 408 10.85 28.44 -9.53
CA ALA A 408 10.09 28.14 -8.33
C ALA A 408 8.90 29.08 -8.11
N GLU A 409 8.73 30.12 -8.92
CA GLU A 409 7.55 31.01 -8.88
C GLU A 409 6.30 30.27 -9.36
N ARG A 410 5.36 29.98 -8.45
CA ARG A 410 4.08 29.29 -8.69
C ARG A 410 3.30 29.07 -7.39
N ALA A 411 2.08 28.56 -7.53
CA ALA A 411 1.34 27.97 -6.42
C ALA A 411 1.78 26.51 -6.17
N TYR A 412 2.02 26.20 -4.91
CA TYR A 412 2.31 24.87 -4.39
C TYR A 412 1.16 24.39 -3.52
N TYR A 413 0.67 23.20 -3.81
CA TYR A 413 -0.48 22.63 -3.12
C TYR A 413 -0.04 21.94 -1.83
N PHE A 414 -0.84 22.07 -0.76
CA PHE A 414 -0.68 21.28 0.45
C PHE A 414 -2.02 20.71 0.95
N HIS A 415 -1.94 19.60 1.68
CA HIS A 415 -3.09 18.89 2.23
C HIS A 415 -2.70 18.04 3.44
N ASP A 416 -3.69 17.46 4.11
CA ASP A 416 -3.43 16.53 5.21
C ASP A 416 -3.02 15.15 4.69
N HIS A 417 -2.03 14.55 5.35
CA HIS A 417 -1.58 13.18 5.12
C HIS A 417 -1.93 12.25 6.31
N GLY A 418 -2.47 12.79 7.42
CA GLY A 418 -2.71 12.07 8.67
C GLY A 418 -3.92 11.14 8.66
N ALA A 419 -4.94 11.45 7.86
CA ALA A 419 -6.15 10.64 7.69
C ALA A 419 -6.35 10.14 6.24
N GLY A 420 -5.26 10.00 5.48
CA GLY A 420 -5.32 9.72 4.04
C GLY A 420 -6.04 10.83 3.26
N ARG A 421 -6.72 10.47 2.16
CA ARG A 421 -7.40 11.44 1.27
C ARG A 421 -8.78 11.90 1.75
N GLN A 422 -9.28 11.41 2.88
CA GLN A 422 -10.64 11.73 3.33
C GLN A 422 -10.77 13.20 3.72
N ARG A 423 -9.93 13.70 4.63
CA ARG A 423 -9.98 15.11 5.04
C ARG A 423 -9.66 16.07 3.90
N GLN A 424 -8.75 15.68 2.99
CA GLN A 424 -8.49 16.39 1.75
C GLN A 424 -9.78 16.57 0.92
N SER A 425 -10.55 15.49 0.75
CA SER A 425 -11.83 15.51 0.01
C SER A 425 -12.91 16.32 0.72
N MET A 426 -12.75 16.54 2.03
CA MET A 426 -13.67 17.30 2.90
C MET A 426 -13.19 18.73 3.19
N GLY A 427 -12.23 19.24 2.41
CA GLY A 427 -11.83 20.66 2.44
C GLY A 427 -10.46 20.96 3.07
N LEU A 428 -9.77 19.96 3.64
CA LEU A 428 -8.47 20.17 4.30
C LEU A 428 -7.34 20.26 3.28
N PHE A 429 -7.31 21.37 2.54
CA PHE A 429 -6.27 21.71 1.58
C PHE A 429 -6.01 23.22 1.53
N GLY A 430 -4.86 23.58 0.96
CA GLY A 430 -4.49 24.97 0.74
C GLY A 430 -3.35 25.10 -0.25
N ALA A 431 -2.80 26.31 -0.36
CA ALA A 431 -1.67 26.57 -1.23
C ALA A 431 -0.64 27.53 -0.62
N ILE A 432 0.61 27.37 -1.01
CA ILE A 432 1.68 28.36 -0.82
C ILE A 432 1.94 28.98 -2.18
N VAL A 433 1.77 30.28 -2.31
CA VAL A 433 2.09 31.01 -3.54
C VAL A 433 3.47 31.62 -3.37
N ALA A 434 4.43 31.09 -4.11
CA ALA A 434 5.77 31.63 -4.21
C ALA A 434 5.81 32.71 -5.29
N GLU A 435 6.12 33.94 -4.88
CA GLU A 435 6.15 35.13 -5.72
C GLU A 435 7.61 35.60 -5.94
N PRO A 436 7.88 36.46 -6.94
CA PRO A 436 9.21 36.98 -7.20
C PRO A 436 9.86 37.61 -5.96
N ARG A 437 11.18 37.56 -5.89
CA ARG A 437 11.93 38.22 -4.82
C ARG A 437 11.57 39.71 -4.71
N GLY A 438 11.20 40.13 -3.50
CA GLY A 438 10.85 41.51 -3.20
C GLY A 438 9.43 41.91 -3.60
N ALA A 439 8.57 40.94 -3.94
CA ALA A 439 7.15 41.20 -4.14
C ALA A 439 6.48 41.63 -2.81
N THR A 440 5.43 42.44 -2.96
CA THR A 440 4.56 42.90 -1.88
C THR A 440 3.17 42.31 -2.08
N TYR A 441 2.60 41.77 -1.02
CA TYR A 441 1.28 41.16 -1.04
C TYR A 441 0.23 42.22 -0.71
N LEU A 442 -0.74 42.41 -1.61
CA LEU A 442 -1.81 43.39 -1.41
C LEU A 442 -3.17 42.70 -1.42
N ASP A 443 -4.06 43.19 -0.59
CA ASP A 443 -5.46 42.85 -0.61
C ASP A 443 -6.09 43.31 -1.93
N VAL A 444 -6.74 42.39 -2.64
CA VAL A 444 -7.32 42.68 -3.97
C VAL A 444 -8.52 43.63 -3.92
N GLU A 445 -9.17 43.80 -2.76
CA GLU A 445 -10.33 44.68 -2.59
C GLU A 445 -9.94 46.02 -1.95
N THR A 446 -9.07 46.01 -0.93
CA THR A 446 -8.70 47.24 -0.21
C THR A 446 -7.39 47.87 -0.70
N GLY A 447 -6.51 47.10 -1.33
CA GLY A 447 -5.17 47.53 -1.71
C GLY A 447 -4.19 47.65 -0.54
N GLU A 448 -4.60 47.30 0.67
CA GLU A 448 -3.74 47.32 1.86
C GLU A 448 -2.76 46.13 1.86
N PRO A 449 -1.57 46.26 2.46
CA PRO A 449 -0.62 45.16 2.58
C PRO A 449 -1.20 43.98 3.38
N LEU A 450 -1.00 42.77 2.87
CA LEU A 450 -1.28 41.52 3.59
C LEU A 450 -0.11 41.18 4.52
N ASP A 451 -0.42 40.61 5.67
CA ASP A 451 0.58 40.21 6.67
C ASP A 451 0.53 38.70 6.94
N THR A 452 1.43 38.21 7.80
CA THR A 452 1.48 36.78 8.10
C THR A 452 0.52 36.34 9.22
N VAL A 453 -0.19 37.30 9.83
CA VAL A 453 -1.12 37.10 10.95
C VAL A 453 -2.54 36.91 10.44
N THR A 454 -3.05 37.84 9.63
CA THR A 454 -4.40 37.82 9.08
C THR A 454 -4.45 37.32 7.64
N GLY A 455 -3.30 37.19 6.98
CA GLY A 455 -3.22 36.88 5.55
C GLY A 455 -3.57 38.10 4.74
#